data_AF-A0A838RNK7-F1
#
_entry.id   AF-A0A838RNK7-F1
#
_cell.length_a   1.000
_cell.length_b   1.000
_cell.length_c   1.000
_cell.angle_alpha   90.00
_cell.angle_beta   90.00
_cell.angle_gamma   90.00
#
_symmetry.space_group_name_H-M   'P 1'
#
loop_
_entity.id
_entity.type
_entity.pdbx_description
1 polymer ?
#
loop_
_entity_poly.entity_id
_entity_poly.type
_entity_poly.pdbx_seq_one_letter_code
_entity_poly.pdbx_strand_id
1 'polypeptide(L)'
;AQVRAAFRTIEAETTNYIIGSVALPGYAESEDVHVYVHKDGWFLAYYLKADPVAKIFDWITYSATPGPIPTKLENALTLVTAQVGIPFTTATYYDFRYPNSSRMMLIAESNLVERSTDSFEVNLPSNFTYDERSWSLGFYGEGCCGDRSYLYLANTLIGQTDRVNNGIWAPDMYGTLTSAQLLPSTIHNFKVETEYGFGYSGLALIYRVP
;
A
#
# COMPACT_ATOMS: atom_id res chain seq x y z
N ALA A 1 -22.49 -8.06 18.86
CA ALA A 1 -21.91 -6.92 18.14
C ALA A 1 -21.87 -7.26 16.65
N GLN A 2 -22.42 -6.41 15.78
CA GLN A 2 -22.54 -6.71 14.35
C GLN A 2 -21.42 -5.98 13.58
N VAL A 3 -20.33 -6.68 13.32
CA VAL A 3 -19.25 -6.23 12.41
C VAL A 3 -19.78 -5.82 11.03
N ARG A 4 -20.97 -6.31 10.66
CA ARG A 4 -21.71 -6.00 9.43
C ARG A 4 -21.76 -4.52 9.08
N ALA A 5 -21.84 -3.63 10.08
CA ALA A 5 -21.91 -2.18 9.84
C ALA A 5 -20.61 -1.56 9.30
N ALA A 6 -19.46 -2.23 9.47
CA ALA A 6 -18.19 -1.77 8.89
C ALA A 6 -18.04 -2.13 7.40
N PHE A 7 -18.85 -3.07 6.90
CA PHE A 7 -18.77 -3.53 5.51
C PHE A 7 -19.56 -2.59 4.61
N ARG A 8 -18.92 -2.08 3.54
CA ARG A 8 -19.62 -1.39 2.45
C ARG A 8 -20.41 -2.39 1.62
N THR A 9 -19.80 -3.52 1.29
CA THR A 9 -20.43 -4.61 0.54
C THR A 9 -20.30 -5.92 1.30
N ILE A 10 -21.25 -6.84 1.10
CA ILE A 10 -21.23 -8.18 1.69
C ILE A 10 -21.21 -9.18 0.55
N GLU A 11 -20.16 -9.99 0.50
CA GLU A 11 -19.99 -11.06 -0.49
C GLU A 11 -20.58 -12.37 0.00
N ALA A 12 -20.39 -12.67 1.29
CA ALA A 12 -20.93 -13.85 1.93
C ALA A 12 -21.19 -13.57 3.42
N GLU A 13 -22.36 -13.98 3.90
CA GLU A 13 -22.71 -13.93 5.32
C GLU A 13 -23.37 -15.26 5.69
N THR A 14 -22.78 -15.95 6.67
CA THR A 14 -23.28 -17.22 7.20
C THR A 14 -23.52 -17.10 8.70
N THR A 15 -23.95 -18.19 9.33
CA THR A 15 -24.01 -18.24 10.79
C THR A 15 -22.64 -18.16 11.45
N ASN A 16 -21.52 -18.36 10.74
CA ASN A 16 -20.19 -18.48 11.34
C ASN A 16 -19.23 -17.36 10.94
N TYR A 17 -19.40 -16.82 9.74
CA TYR A 17 -18.51 -15.78 9.21
C TYR A 17 -19.23 -14.79 8.31
N ILE A 18 -18.58 -13.65 8.13
CA ILE A 18 -18.92 -12.64 7.12
C ILE A 18 -17.66 -12.32 6.30
N ILE A 19 -17.85 -12.13 5.00
CA ILE A 19 -16.85 -11.65 4.04
C ILE A 19 -17.48 -10.48 3.29
N GLY A 20 -16.68 -9.44 3.07
CA GLY A 20 -17.09 -8.32 2.25
C GLY A 20 -15.99 -7.28 2.13
N SER A 21 -16.30 -6.17 1.46
CA SER A 21 -15.39 -5.04 1.31
C SER A 21 -15.60 -3.99 2.40
N VAL A 22 -14.51 -3.40 2.88
CA VAL A 22 -14.48 -2.31 3.87
C VAL A 22 -13.95 -1.05 3.20
N ALA A 23 -14.76 0.00 3.30
CA ALA A 23 -14.41 1.33 2.83
C ALA A 23 -13.28 1.93 3.66
N LEU A 24 -12.26 2.48 3.00
CA LEU A 24 -11.21 3.25 3.66
C LEU A 24 -11.50 4.75 3.54
N PRO A 25 -11.49 5.52 4.64
CA PRO A 25 -11.66 6.96 4.60
C PRO A 25 -10.66 7.64 3.65
N GLY A 26 -11.17 8.45 2.72
CA GLY A 26 -10.34 9.20 1.77
C GLY A 26 -9.95 8.45 0.49
N TYR A 27 -10.23 7.15 0.39
CA TYR A 27 -9.96 6.36 -0.81
C TYR A 27 -11.20 6.06 -1.65
N ALA A 28 -10.99 5.81 -2.94
CA ALA A 28 -12.02 5.34 -3.87
C ALA A 28 -12.40 3.87 -3.62
N GLU A 29 -13.55 3.42 -4.15
CA GLU A 29 -14.03 2.04 -3.94
C GLU A 29 -13.09 0.96 -4.50
N SER A 30 -12.25 1.30 -5.48
CA SER A 30 -11.22 0.40 -6.01
C SER A 30 -10.15 0.02 -4.99
N GLU A 31 -10.03 0.79 -3.91
CA GLU A 31 -9.08 0.60 -2.82
C GLU A 31 -9.72 -0.07 -1.59
N ASP A 32 -10.99 -0.49 -1.69
CA ASP A 32 -11.61 -1.22 -0.59
C ASP A 32 -10.85 -2.50 -0.27
N VAL A 33 -10.73 -2.75 1.03
CA VAL A 33 -10.06 -3.94 1.55
C VAL A 33 -11.10 -5.00 1.83
N HIS A 34 -10.86 -6.22 1.35
CA HIS A 34 -11.71 -7.34 1.71
C HIS A 34 -11.39 -7.78 3.14
N VAL A 35 -12.43 -8.05 3.93
CA VAL A 35 -12.27 -8.53 5.29
C VAL A 35 -13.11 -9.78 5.51
N TYR A 36 -12.47 -10.81 6.04
CA TYR A 36 -13.11 -12.00 6.59
C TYR A 36 -13.14 -11.90 8.12
N VAL A 37 -14.31 -12.13 8.71
CA VAL A 37 -14.49 -12.22 10.17
C VAL A 37 -15.18 -13.52 10.54
N HIS A 38 -14.57 -14.32 11.41
CA HIS A 38 -15.16 -15.54 11.97
C HIS A 38 -15.58 -15.34 13.43
N LYS A 39 -16.62 -16.04 13.87
CA LYS A 39 -17.08 -16.04 15.27
C LYS A 39 -16.04 -16.52 16.28
N ASP A 40 -15.08 -17.32 15.84
CA ASP A 40 -13.98 -17.82 16.68
C ASP A 40 -12.87 -16.76 16.88
N GLY A 41 -13.06 -15.53 16.40
CA GLY A 41 -12.15 -14.41 16.64
C GLY A 41 -11.10 -14.20 15.54
N TRP A 42 -11.23 -14.86 14.40
CA TRP A 42 -10.37 -14.60 13.25
C TRP A 42 -10.82 -13.34 12.50
N PHE A 43 -9.90 -12.41 12.31
CA PHE A 43 -10.05 -11.25 11.43
C PHE A 43 -8.91 -11.31 10.39
N LEU A 44 -9.27 -11.27 9.11
CA LEU A 44 -8.30 -11.30 8.02
C LEU A 44 -8.66 -10.22 7.02
N ALA A 45 -7.80 -9.22 6.87
CA ALA A 45 -7.89 -8.21 5.82
C ALA A 45 -6.97 -8.61 4.66
N TYR A 46 -7.46 -8.50 3.44
CA TYR A 46 -6.71 -8.93 2.26
C TYR A 46 -7.09 -8.14 1.00
N TYR A 47 -6.15 -8.10 0.06
CA TYR A 47 -6.41 -7.77 -1.33
C TYR A 47 -6.46 -9.04 -2.19
N LEU A 48 -7.03 -8.92 -3.39
CA LEU A 48 -7.21 -10.06 -4.26
C LEU A 48 -5.89 -10.45 -4.92
N LYS A 49 -5.83 -11.70 -5.41
CA LYS A 49 -4.62 -12.26 -6.03
C LYS A 49 -4.02 -11.38 -7.14
N ALA A 50 -4.87 -10.68 -7.87
CA ALA A 50 -4.48 -9.85 -9.02
C ALA A 50 -3.86 -8.50 -8.60
N ASP A 51 -4.09 -8.04 -7.37
CA ASP A 51 -3.52 -6.79 -6.87
C ASP A 51 -2.02 -6.98 -6.54
N PRO A 52 -1.16 -6.01 -6.86
CA PRO A 52 0.22 -6.02 -6.38
C PRO A 52 0.26 -5.77 -4.86
N VAL A 53 1.27 -6.30 -4.18
CA VAL A 53 1.49 -6.07 -2.75
C VAL A 53 1.60 -4.58 -2.43
N ALA A 54 2.22 -3.79 -3.32
CA ALA A 54 2.32 -2.35 -3.11
C ALA A 54 0.97 -1.62 -2.97
N LYS A 55 -0.17 -2.22 -3.32
CA LYS A 55 -1.48 -1.62 -3.04
C LYS A 55 -1.72 -1.39 -1.55
N ILE A 56 -1.02 -2.10 -0.66
CA ILE A 56 -1.22 -2.01 0.80
C ILE A 56 -0.78 -0.70 1.43
N PHE A 57 0.08 0.10 0.79
CA PHE A 57 0.51 1.38 1.36
C PHE A 57 -0.69 2.29 1.62
N ASP A 58 -0.76 2.88 2.81
CA ASP A 58 -1.77 3.88 3.16
C ASP A 58 -1.14 5.28 3.15
N TRP A 59 -1.12 5.92 1.98
CA TRP A 59 -0.51 7.24 1.80
C TRP A 59 -1.25 8.36 2.53
N ILE A 60 -2.56 8.24 2.70
CA ILE A 60 -3.37 9.22 3.43
C ILE A 60 -2.99 9.25 4.92
N THR A 61 -2.66 8.11 5.52
CA THR A 61 -2.26 8.03 6.93
C THR A 61 -0.74 8.07 7.15
N TYR A 62 0.05 7.86 6.10
CA TYR A 62 1.50 7.89 6.18
C TYR A 62 2.01 9.27 6.58
N SER A 63 2.75 9.33 7.68
CA SER A 63 3.52 10.51 8.07
C SER A 63 4.98 10.34 7.67
N ALA A 64 5.56 11.37 7.05
CA ALA A 64 6.98 11.45 6.69
C ALA A 64 7.94 11.55 7.90
N THR A 65 7.52 11.05 9.05
CA THR A 65 8.27 11.06 10.31
C THR A 65 8.69 9.63 10.65
N PRO A 66 9.83 9.41 11.32
CA PRO A 66 10.26 8.07 11.72
C PRO A 66 9.15 7.29 12.45
N GLY A 67 8.79 6.12 11.92
CA GLY A 67 7.68 5.33 12.43
C GLY A 67 7.36 4.13 11.53
N PRO A 68 6.39 3.29 11.95
CA PRO A 68 5.89 2.22 11.10
C PRO A 68 5.21 2.79 9.85
N ILE A 69 5.40 2.13 8.72
CA ILE A 69 4.66 2.43 7.49
C ILE A 69 3.24 1.87 7.67
N PRO A 70 2.19 2.71 7.67
CA PRO A 70 0.83 2.24 7.85
C PRO A 70 0.36 1.49 6.60
N THR A 71 -0.54 0.53 6.80
CA THR A 71 -1.16 -0.19 5.69
C THR A 71 -2.68 -0.04 5.68
N LYS A 72 -3.24 -0.05 4.47
CA LYS A 72 -4.67 -0.10 4.22
C LYS A 72 -5.32 -1.31 4.87
N LEU A 73 -4.60 -2.44 4.94
CA LEU A 73 -5.06 -3.66 5.60
C LEU A 73 -5.24 -3.47 7.11
N GLU A 74 -4.27 -2.83 7.79
CA GLU A 74 -4.36 -2.51 9.22
C GLU A 74 -5.46 -1.48 9.52
N ASN A 75 -5.64 -0.50 8.63
CA ASN A 75 -6.72 0.47 8.72
C ASN A 75 -8.10 -0.21 8.65
N ALA A 76 -8.30 -1.12 7.68
CA ALA A 76 -9.52 -1.92 7.57
C ALA A 76 -9.77 -2.78 8.82
N LEU A 77 -8.73 -3.45 9.34
CA LEU A 77 -8.84 -4.21 10.58
C LEU A 77 -9.26 -3.31 11.76
N THR A 78 -8.67 -2.13 11.89
CA THR A 78 -9.01 -1.14 12.93
C THR A 78 -10.48 -0.74 12.87
N LEU A 79 -11.00 -0.44 11.68
CA LEU A 79 -12.41 -0.07 11.47
C LEU A 79 -13.37 -1.21 11.84
N VAL A 80 -13.02 -2.44 11.50
CA VAL A 80 -13.85 -3.62 11.77
C VAL A 80 -13.80 -4.03 13.24
N THR A 81 -12.64 -4.04 13.89
CA THR A 81 -12.54 -4.42 15.31
C THR A 81 -13.19 -3.37 16.22
N ALA A 82 -13.22 -2.10 15.81
CA ALA A 82 -13.97 -1.05 16.50
C ALA A 82 -15.48 -1.37 16.63
N GLN A 83 -16.09 -2.07 15.66
CA GLN A 83 -17.51 -2.46 15.72
C GLN A 83 -17.83 -3.45 16.84
N VAL A 84 -16.81 -4.14 17.36
CA VAL A 84 -16.95 -5.09 18.46
C VAL A 84 -16.29 -4.58 19.75
N GLY A 85 -15.84 -3.32 19.77
CA GLY A 85 -15.22 -2.70 20.94
C GLY A 85 -13.85 -3.27 21.29
N ILE A 86 -13.16 -3.90 20.33
CA ILE A 86 -11.83 -4.47 20.53
C ILE A 86 -10.81 -3.55 19.84
N PRO A 87 -9.79 -3.04 20.56
CA PRO A 87 -8.73 -2.28 19.94
C PRO A 87 -7.88 -3.19 19.04
N PHE A 88 -7.60 -2.74 17.83
CA PHE A 88 -6.57 -3.36 16.99
C PHE A 88 -5.19 -3.11 17.62
N THR A 89 -4.30 -4.11 17.55
CA THR A 89 -2.96 -4.04 18.15
C THR A 89 -1.87 -4.20 17.11
N THR A 90 -1.83 -5.35 16.44
CA THR A 90 -0.84 -5.67 15.41
C THR A 90 -1.38 -6.72 14.45
N ALA A 91 -0.85 -6.74 13.24
CA ALA A 91 -1.14 -7.74 12.23
C ALA A 91 0.11 -8.55 11.92
N THR A 92 -0.09 -9.82 11.54
CA THR A 92 0.90 -10.60 10.82
C THR A 92 0.52 -10.65 9.35
N TYR A 93 1.53 -10.77 8.48
CA TYR A 93 1.35 -10.73 7.04
C TYR A 93 1.63 -12.10 6.42
N TYR A 94 0.80 -12.48 5.46
CA TYR A 94 0.95 -13.71 4.69
C TYR A 94 0.47 -13.49 3.26
N ASP A 95 1.30 -13.87 2.28
CA ASP A 95 0.91 -13.85 0.86
C ASP A 95 0.53 -15.27 0.40
N PHE A 96 -0.76 -15.51 0.22
CA PHE A 96 -1.30 -16.81 -0.22
C PHE A 96 -0.82 -17.23 -1.62
N ARG A 97 -0.32 -16.30 -2.44
CA ARG A 97 0.23 -16.61 -3.77
C ARG A 97 1.63 -17.20 -3.66
N TYR A 98 2.36 -16.80 -2.63
CA TYR A 98 3.74 -17.19 -2.39
C TYR A 98 3.89 -17.82 -1.00
N PRO A 99 3.35 -19.03 -0.78
CA PRO A 99 3.28 -19.65 0.54
C PRO A 99 4.66 -19.98 1.15
N ASN A 100 5.71 -19.94 0.34
CA ASN A 100 7.10 -20.19 0.76
C ASN A 100 7.88 -18.89 1.08
N SER A 101 7.30 -17.72 0.84
CA SER A 101 7.92 -16.44 1.21
C SER A 101 7.86 -16.26 2.72
N SER A 102 8.94 -15.77 3.32
CA SER A 102 9.05 -15.66 4.78
C SER A 102 9.17 -14.22 5.27
N ARG A 103 9.26 -13.26 4.35
CA ARG A 103 9.48 -11.84 4.64
C ARG A 103 8.69 -10.96 3.69
N MET A 104 8.18 -9.87 4.25
CA MET A 104 7.70 -8.70 3.53
C MET A 104 8.55 -7.51 3.97
N MET A 105 8.99 -6.69 3.02
CA MET A 105 9.66 -5.43 3.29
C MET A 105 8.91 -4.31 2.59
N LEU A 106 8.63 -3.25 3.33
CA LEU A 106 8.09 -2.00 2.83
C LEU A 106 9.15 -0.93 3.02
N ILE A 107 9.38 -0.15 1.97
CA ILE A 107 10.20 1.05 1.98
C ILE A 107 9.30 2.17 1.49
N ALA A 108 9.31 3.31 2.17
CA ALA A 108 8.52 4.47 1.81
C ALA A 108 9.40 5.72 1.84
N GLU A 109 9.16 6.63 0.91
CA GLU A 109 9.77 7.94 0.86
C GLU A 109 8.73 8.98 0.45
N SER A 110 8.86 10.20 0.94
CA SER A 110 7.97 11.31 0.59
C SER A 110 8.75 12.55 0.17
N ASN A 111 8.29 13.20 -0.88
CA ASN A 111 8.72 14.54 -1.21
C ASN A 111 7.64 15.54 -0.79
N LEU A 112 7.87 16.21 0.34
CA LEU A 112 6.96 17.21 0.93
C LEU A 112 7.32 18.65 0.56
N VAL A 113 8.23 18.83 -0.38
CA VAL A 113 8.59 20.15 -0.92
C VAL A 113 8.00 20.26 -2.32
N GLU A 114 7.38 21.40 -2.61
CA GLU A 114 6.82 21.66 -3.93
C GLU A 114 7.95 21.76 -4.97
N ARG A 115 7.72 21.22 -6.16
CA ARG A 115 8.64 21.31 -7.32
C ARG A 115 10.05 20.83 -7.02
N SER A 116 10.15 19.75 -6.27
CA SER A 116 11.41 19.12 -5.92
C SER A 116 11.39 17.64 -6.23
N THR A 117 12.49 17.00 -5.86
CA THR A 117 12.66 15.56 -5.94
C THR A 117 13.19 15.05 -4.63
N ASP A 118 12.75 13.87 -4.22
CA ASP A 118 13.41 13.09 -3.18
C ASP A 118 13.70 11.68 -3.70
N SER A 119 14.60 10.95 -3.04
CA SER A 119 15.01 9.64 -3.50
C SER A 119 15.53 8.73 -2.40
N PHE A 120 15.33 7.43 -2.59
CA PHE A 120 15.96 6.40 -1.78
C PHE A 120 16.69 5.39 -2.64
N GLU A 121 17.69 4.74 -2.06
CA GLU A 121 18.46 3.69 -2.70
C GLU A 121 18.17 2.34 -2.06
N VAL A 122 18.16 1.29 -2.89
CA VAL A 122 17.99 -0.09 -2.44
C VAL A 122 18.99 -1.00 -3.13
N ASN A 123 19.52 -1.96 -2.37
CA ASN A 123 20.36 -3.03 -2.91
C ASN A 123 19.82 -4.37 -2.39
N LEU A 124 19.36 -5.22 -3.32
CA LEU A 124 18.76 -6.51 -3.02
C LEU A 124 19.86 -7.57 -2.84
N PRO A 125 20.01 -8.24 -1.68
CA PRO A 125 20.92 -9.37 -1.54
C PRO A 125 20.65 -10.47 -2.57
N SER A 126 21.70 -10.97 -3.23
CA SER A 126 21.60 -12.00 -4.29
C SER A 126 21.39 -13.41 -3.76
N ASN A 127 21.61 -13.65 -2.46
CA ASN A 127 21.32 -14.92 -1.82
C ASN A 127 19.83 -15.06 -1.42
N PHE A 128 18.99 -14.04 -1.61
CA PHE A 128 17.55 -14.13 -1.33
C PHE A 128 16.78 -14.51 -2.61
N THR A 129 15.63 -15.17 -2.45
CA THR A 129 14.66 -15.34 -3.55
C THR A 129 13.55 -14.32 -3.39
N TYR A 130 13.29 -13.51 -4.42
CA TYR A 130 12.24 -12.49 -4.41
C TYR A 130 11.09 -12.93 -5.31
N ASP A 131 9.94 -13.17 -4.69
CA ASP A 131 8.74 -13.67 -5.34
C ASP A 131 7.92 -12.52 -5.94
N GLU A 132 7.91 -11.34 -5.29
CA GLU A 132 7.34 -10.12 -5.85
C GLU A 132 8.20 -8.89 -5.55
N ARG A 133 8.21 -7.96 -6.51
CA ARG A 133 8.69 -6.60 -6.37
C ARG A 133 7.60 -5.69 -6.93
N SER A 134 7.10 -4.75 -6.15
CA SER A 134 6.06 -3.85 -6.61
C SER A 134 6.22 -2.46 -6.02
N TRP A 135 5.72 -1.45 -6.70
CA TRP A 135 5.84 -0.05 -6.33
C TRP A 135 4.47 0.58 -6.16
N SER A 136 4.40 1.61 -5.32
CA SER A 136 3.21 2.45 -5.17
C SER A 136 3.61 3.92 -5.16
N LEU A 137 2.70 4.78 -5.61
CA LEU A 137 2.85 6.21 -5.76
C LEU A 137 1.55 6.88 -5.32
N GLY A 138 1.65 7.78 -4.35
CA GLY A 138 0.57 8.66 -3.89
C GLY A 138 0.90 10.13 -4.17
N PHE A 139 -0.13 10.97 -4.24
CA PHE A 139 0.03 12.40 -4.42
C PHE A 139 -1.12 13.19 -3.79
N TYR A 140 -0.77 14.26 -3.07
CA TYR A 140 -1.70 15.25 -2.55
C TYR A 140 -1.44 16.61 -3.22
N GLY A 141 -2.42 17.12 -3.96
CA GLY A 141 -2.28 18.37 -4.69
C GLY A 141 -2.38 19.60 -3.79
N GLU A 142 -1.49 20.57 -4.00
CA GLU A 142 -1.54 21.89 -3.33
C GLU A 142 -1.69 23.05 -4.33
N GLY A 143 -1.49 22.80 -5.64
CA GLY A 143 -1.63 23.83 -6.67
C GLY A 143 -3.05 24.04 -7.20
N CYS A 144 -3.27 25.21 -7.81
CA CYS A 144 -4.59 25.65 -8.26
C CYS A 144 -5.00 25.14 -9.65
N CYS A 145 -4.09 24.50 -10.40
CA CYS A 145 -4.27 24.23 -11.84
C CYS A 145 -3.94 22.80 -12.30
N GLY A 146 -4.07 21.83 -11.40
CA GLY A 146 -3.97 20.41 -11.72
C GLY A 146 -2.52 19.92 -11.74
N ASP A 147 -2.10 19.32 -10.63
CA ASP A 147 -0.72 18.88 -10.36
C ASP A 147 -0.64 17.36 -10.23
N ARG A 148 0.56 16.81 -10.33
CA ARG A 148 0.82 15.36 -10.20
C ARG A 148 2.19 15.03 -9.63
N SER A 149 2.39 13.75 -9.33
CA SER A 149 3.68 13.18 -8.94
C SER A 149 4.16 12.14 -9.96
N TYR A 150 5.47 11.96 -10.03
CA TYR A 150 6.18 11.04 -10.92
C TYR A 150 7.11 10.14 -10.11
N LEU A 151 7.15 8.85 -10.44
CA LEU A 151 8.07 7.89 -9.85
C LEU A 151 9.03 7.35 -10.91
N TYR A 152 10.32 7.43 -10.62
CA TYR A 152 11.38 6.93 -11.47
C TYR A 152 12.16 5.81 -10.78
N LEU A 153 12.58 4.82 -11.58
CA LEU A 153 13.56 3.81 -11.20
C LEU A 153 14.76 3.94 -12.14
N ALA A 154 15.94 4.25 -11.59
CA ALA A 154 17.17 4.48 -12.37
C ALA A 154 16.95 5.45 -13.55
N ASN A 155 16.32 6.60 -13.27
CA ASN A 155 15.92 7.64 -14.24
C ASN A 155 14.87 7.22 -15.30
N THR A 156 14.33 6.00 -15.24
CA THR A 156 13.22 5.58 -16.09
C THR A 156 11.90 5.84 -15.37
N LEU A 157 10.97 6.56 -16.00
CA LEU A 157 9.63 6.78 -15.45
C LEU A 157 8.88 5.44 -15.37
N ILE A 158 8.44 5.06 -14.17
CA ILE A 158 7.68 3.82 -13.93
C ILE A 158 6.25 4.07 -13.47
N GLY A 159 5.94 5.27 -12.97
CA GLY A 159 4.60 5.62 -12.53
C GLY A 159 4.36 7.13 -12.55
N GLN A 160 3.12 7.54 -12.73
CA GLN A 160 2.69 8.93 -12.71
C GLN A 160 1.24 9.01 -12.26
N THR A 161 0.92 9.91 -11.33
CA THR A 161 -0.46 10.10 -10.87
C THR A 161 -1.30 10.89 -11.89
N ASP A 162 -2.62 10.81 -11.72
CA ASP A 162 -3.55 11.73 -12.37
C ASP A 162 -3.36 13.16 -11.86
N ARG A 163 -3.87 14.12 -12.64
CA ARG A 163 -3.89 15.51 -12.22
C ARG A 163 -5.00 15.76 -11.21
N VAL A 164 -4.65 16.40 -10.11
CA VAL A 164 -5.60 16.83 -9.08
C VAL A 164 -5.37 18.28 -8.67
N ASN A 165 -6.43 18.92 -8.20
CA ASN A 165 -6.38 20.31 -7.71
C ASN A 165 -6.01 20.34 -6.23
N ASN A 166 -5.78 21.56 -5.73
CA ASN A 166 -5.52 21.84 -4.33
C ASN A 166 -6.52 21.15 -3.39
N GLY A 167 -5.99 20.46 -2.38
CA GLY A 167 -6.77 19.83 -1.31
C GLY A 167 -7.29 18.43 -1.66
N ILE A 168 -6.82 17.84 -2.77
CA ILE A 168 -7.34 16.58 -3.29
C ILE A 168 -6.19 15.56 -3.40
N TRP A 169 -6.46 14.35 -2.92
CA TRP A 169 -5.62 13.17 -3.17
C TRP A 169 -5.87 12.65 -4.59
N ALA A 170 -4.79 12.42 -5.34
CA ALA A 170 -4.88 11.65 -6.57
C ALA A 170 -5.18 10.18 -6.25
N PRO A 171 -5.86 9.45 -7.14
CA PRO A 171 -5.92 8.00 -7.06
C PRO A 171 -4.50 7.42 -6.99
N ASP A 172 -4.29 6.49 -6.07
CA ASP A 172 -3.02 5.80 -5.93
C ASP A 172 -2.66 5.06 -7.22
N MET A 173 -1.38 5.12 -7.57
CA MET A 173 -0.82 4.35 -8.68
C MET A 173 0.07 3.26 -8.10
N TYR A 174 0.02 2.07 -8.68
CA TYR A 174 0.87 0.96 -8.26
C TYR A 174 1.12 0.00 -9.43
N GLY A 175 2.21 -0.76 -9.34
CA GLY A 175 2.59 -1.71 -10.37
C GLY A 175 3.67 -2.68 -9.92
N THR A 176 3.92 -3.72 -10.72
CA THR A 176 4.97 -4.71 -10.46
C THR A 176 6.25 -4.38 -11.23
N LEU A 177 7.40 -4.75 -10.66
CA LEU A 177 8.71 -4.69 -11.30
C LEU A 177 9.14 -6.09 -11.71
N THR A 178 9.65 -6.23 -12.93
CA THR A 178 10.31 -7.45 -13.39
C THR A 178 11.65 -7.65 -12.67
N SER A 179 12.16 -8.89 -12.66
CA SER A 179 13.48 -9.19 -12.12
C SER A 179 14.61 -8.43 -12.83
N ALA A 180 14.44 -8.07 -14.10
CA ALA A 180 15.41 -7.31 -14.88
C ALA A 180 15.43 -5.81 -14.51
N GLN A 181 14.32 -5.26 -14.02
CA GLN A 181 14.23 -3.86 -13.60
C GLN A 181 14.87 -3.62 -12.23
N LEU A 182 14.84 -4.61 -11.33
CA LEU A 182 15.36 -4.50 -9.97
C LEU A 182 16.21 -5.73 -9.62
N LEU A 183 17.41 -5.74 -10.19
CA LEU A 183 18.41 -6.79 -10.08
C LEU A 183 19.05 -6.86 -8.68
N PRO A 184 19.32 -8.06 -8.15
CA PRO A 184 20.13 -8.22 -6.95
C PRO A 184 21.58 -7.74 -7.12
N SER A 185 22.23 -7.43 -6.00
CA SER A 185 23.63 -6.97 -5.90
C SER A 185 23.95 -5.74 -6.75
N THR A 186 22.94 -4.92 -7.02
CA THR A 186 23.02 -3.67 -7.76
C THR A 186 22.29 -2.62 -6.94
N ILE A 187 22.87 -1.42 -6.82
CA ILE A 187 22.18 -0.29 -6.21
C ILE A 187 21.19 0.27 -7.22
N HIS A 188 19.93 0.38 -6.80
CA HIS A 188 18.87 0.99 -7.57
C HIS A 188 18.38 2.23 -6.84
N ASN A 189 18.27 3.34 -7.58
CA ASN A 189 17.72 4.59 -7.07
C ASN A 189 16.25 4.72 -7.50
N PHE A 190 15.38 4.89 -6.51
CA PHE A 190 14.00 5.32 -6.70
C PHE A 190 13.94 6.82 -6.44
N LYS A 191 13.31 7.56 -7.36
CA LYS A 191 13.16 9.01 -7.24
C LYS A 191 11.69 9.39 -7.40
N VAL A 192 11.16 10.11 -6.43
CA VAL A 192 9.86 10.75 -6.50
C VAL A 192 10.04 12.23 -6.85
N GLU A 193 9.26 12.71 -7.81
CA GLU A 193 9.29 14.09 -8.29
C GLU A 193 7.87 14.65 -8.28
N THR A 194 7.71 15.88 -7.79
CA THR A 194 6.39 16.51 -7.63
C THR A 194 6.31 17.82 -8.40
N GLU A 195 5.09 18.16 -8.84
CA GLU A 195 4.73 19.52 -9.26
C GLU A 195 4.36 20.35 -8.01
N TYR A 196 3.20 21.01 -7.95
CA TYR A 196 2.73 21.68 -6.72
C TYR A 196 1.94 20.72 -5.83
N GLY A 197 2.63 20.12 -4.85
CA GLY A 197 2.03 19.28 -3.83
C GLY A 197 3.02 18.30 -3.21
N PHE A 198 2.48 17.28 -2.55
CA PHE A 198 3.26 16.28 -1.82
C PHE A 198 3.20 14.92 -2.50
N GLY A 199 4.37 14.36 -2.78
CA GLY A 199 4.51 13.06 -3.43
C GLY A 199 4.94 11.99 -2.44
N TYR A 200 4.42 10.79 -2.62
CA TYR A 200 4.73 9.64 -1.77
C TYR A 200 5.07 8.47 -2.66
N SER A 201 6.11 7.72 -2.32
CA SER A 201 6.51 6.56 -3.10
C SER A 201 6.86 5.40 -2.18
N GLY A 202 6.58 4.18 -2.64
CA GLY A 202 6.82 2.97 -1.89
C GLY A 202 7.35 1.85 -2.76
N LEU A 203 8.20 1.01 -2.16
CA LEU A 203 8.64 -0.27 -2.69
C LEU A 203 8.19 -1.37 -1.71
N ALA A 204 7.45 -2.34 -2.24
CA ALA A 204 7.07 -3.56 -1.54
C ALA A 204 7.85 -4.75 -2.12
N LEU A 205 8.44 -5.56 -1.24
CA LEU A 205 9.15 -6.77 -1.59
C LEU A 205 8.56 -7.96 -0.83
N ILE A 206 8.27 -9.03 -1.56
CA ILE A 206 7.98 -10.36 -1.00
C ILE A 206 9.14 -11.28 -1.33
N TYR A 207 9.75 -11.87 -0.31
CA TYR A 207 10.94 -12.68 -0.48
C TYR A 207 11.11 -13.75 0.60
N ARG A 208 12.01 -14.69 0.33
CA ARG A 208 12.52 -15.67 1.29
C ARG A 208 14.04 -15.59 1.38
N VAL A 209 14.51 -15.80 2.60
CA VAL A 209 15.92 -15.96 2.93
C VAL A 209 16.31 -17.45 2.82
N PRO A 210 17.61 -17.76 2.60
CA PRO A 210 18.13 -19.13 2.63
C PRO A 210 17.79 -19.91 3.89
#